data_AF-A0AAP0S411-F1
#
_entry.id   AF-A0AAP0S411-F1
#
_cell.length_a   1.000
_cell.length_b   1.000
_cell.length_c   1.000
_cell.angle_alpha   90.00
_cell.angle_beta   90.00
_cell.angle_gamma   90.00
#
_symmetry.space_group_name_H-M   'P 1'
#
loop_
_entity.id
_entity.type
_entity.pdbx_description
1 polymer ?
#
loop_
_entity_poly.entity_id
_entity_poly.type
_entity_poly.pdbx_seq_one_letter_code
_entity_poly.pdbx_strand_id
1 'polypeptide(L)'
;MAKRLREVRPALEKMVMDTNWKVYRGDGNTLLEIKAREVKQCIVNDMWWDSLDYLLKFTEPIIVMVRLADIDCLVLHLIYNMWDTMIENVKKIIFEHERKDVNLDESDFFQAIHQILDSRWNKSNTPLHCLAHSLVPRYYCDDWIQGGSNRVP
;
A
#
# COMPACT_ATOMS: atom_id res chain seq x y z
N MET A 1 3.01 -7.44 -9.27
CA MET A 1 2.14 -8.18 -10.22
C MET A 1 0.92 -7.35 -10.62
N ALA A 2 0.15 -6.81 -9.69
CA ALA A 2 -1.02 -5.95 -9.96
C ALA A 2 -0.73 -4.75 -10.87
N LYS A 3 0.38 -4.02 -10.64
CA LYS A 3 0.78 -2.89 -11.52
C LYS A 3 0.97 -3.32 -12.98
N ARG A 4 1.68 -4.43 -13.20
CA ARG A 4 1.87 -5.01 -14.54
C ARG A 4 0.55 -5.44 -15.17
N LEU A 5 -0.37 -5.99 -14.38
CA LEU A 5 -1.71 -6.37 -14.85
C LEU A 5 -2.49 -5.13 -15.33
N ARG A 6 -2.40 -4.02 -14.59
CA ARG A 6 -3.00 -2.75 -15.00
C ARG A 6 -2.41 -2.20 -16.30
N GLU A 7 -1.09 -2.25 -16.45
CA GLU A 7 -0.37 -1.79 -17.65
C GLU A 7 -0.76 -2.59 -18.92
N VAL A 8 -1.03 -3.89 -18.80
CA VAL A 8 -1.43 -4.73 -19.93
C VAL A 8 -2.92 -4.69 -20.26
N ARG A 9 -3.73 -3.90 -19.53
CA ARG A 9 -5.18 -3.77 -19.78
C ARG A 9 -5.54 -3.56 -21.26
N PRO A 10 -4.94 -2.61 -22.00
CA PRO A 10 -5.33 -2.36 -23.39
C PRO A 10 -5.10 -3.58 -24.30
N ALA A 11 -4.04 -4.34 -24.03
CA ALA A 11 -3.74 -5.58 -24.75
C ALA A 11 -4.76 -6.68 -24.42
N LEU A 12 -5.14 -6.80 -23.14
CA LEU A 12 -6.16 -7.75 -22.69
C LEU A 12 -7.55 -7.42 -23.26
N GLU A 13 -7.95 -6.14 -23.27
CA GLU A 13 -9.20 -5.69 -23.88
C GLU A 13 -9.23 -6.00 -25.37
N LYS A 14 -8.14 -5.68 -26.10
CA LYS A 14 -8.02 -6.02 -27.52
C LYS A 14 -8.16 -7.52 -27.76
N MET A 15 -7.51 -8.35 -26.93
CA MET A 15 -7.57 -9.80 -27.02
C MET A 15 -9.00 -10.35 -26.84
N VAL A 16 -9.74 -9.89 -25.84
CA VAL A 16 -11.10 -10.42 -25.56
C VAL A 16 -12.18 -9.87 -26.49
N MET A 17 -11.89 -8.77 -27.20
CA MET A 17 -12.76 -8.19 -28.23
C MET A 17 -12.47 -8.73 -29.63
N ASP A 18 -11.32 -9.38 -29.85
CA ASP A 18 -10.95 -9.97 -31.14
C ASP A 18 -11.92 -11.10 -31.53
N THR A 19 -12.22 -11.22 -32.83
CA THR A 19 -13.04 -12.31 -33.37
C THR A 19 -12.45 -13.70 -33.10
N ASN A 20 -11.12 -13.77 -33.02
CA ASN A 20 -10.35 -14.97 -32.70
C ASN A 20 -10.42 -15.36 -31.22
N TRP A 21 -11.02 -14.53 -30.34
CA TRP A 21 -11.26 -14.91 -28.94
C TRP A 21 -12.06 -16.22 -28.82
N LYS A 22 -12.89 -16.53 -29.83
CA LYS A 22 -13.63 -17.79 -29.91
C LYS A 22 -12.73 -19.03 -29.90
N VAL A 23 -11.47 -18.92 -30.36
CA VAL A 23 -10.50 -20.03 -30.32
C VAL A 23 -10.14 -20.41 -28.88
N TYR A 24 -10.17 -19.45 -27.95
CA TYR A 24 -9.73 -19.65 -26.57
C TYR A 24 -10.83 -20.10 -25.60
N ARG A 25 -12.11 -20.00 -25.99
CA ARG A 25 -13.25 -20.31 -25.11
C ARG A 25 -13.76 -21.75 -25.22
N GLY A 26 -13.29 -22.53 -26.21
CA GLY A 26 -13.81 -23.87 -26.51
C GLY A 26 -15.23 -23.84 -27.12
N ASP A 27 -15.67 -24.98 -27.64
CA ASP A 27 -17.02 -25.13 -28.22
C ASP A 27 -17.96 -25.84 -27.25
N GLY A 28 -19.17 -25.29 -27.10
CA GLY A 28 -20.21 -25.80 -26.20
C GLY A 28 -19.97 -25.48 -24.72
N ASN A 29 -21.05 -25.55 -23.91
CA ASN A 29 -21.18 -25.26 -22.47
C ASN A 29 -20.20 -26.04 -21.55
N THR A 30 -18.91 -25.98 -21.86
CA THR A 30 -17.83 -26.58 -21.11
C THR A 30 -17.37 -25.63 -20.03
N LEU A 31 -16.71 -26.18 -19.00
CA LEU A 31 -16.10 -25.38 -17.93
C LEU A 31 -15.13 -24.32 -18.47
N LEU A 32 -14.50 -24.56 -19.61
CA LEU A 32 -13.61 -23.63 -20.29
C LEU A 32 -14.37 -22.40 -20.81
N GLU A 33 -15.55 -22.58 -21.42
CA GLU A 33 -16.36 -21.50 -21.95
C GLU A 33 -16.88 -20.58 -20.83
N ILE A 34 -17.29 -21.19 -19.70
CA ILE A 34 -17.73 -20.46 -18.51
C ILE A 34 -16.59 -19.60 -17.98
N LYS A 35 -15.39 -20.18 -17.78
CA LYS A 35 -14.22 -19.43 -17.31
C LYS A 35 -13.77 -18.34 -18.29
N ALA A 36 -13.79 -18.61 -19.59
CA ALA A 36 -13.44 -17.61 -20.61
C ALA A 36 -14.43 -16.44 -20.61
N ARG A 37 -15.72 -16.70 -20.36
CA ARG A 37 -16.75 -15.67 -20.19
C ARG A 37 -16.51 -14.83 -18.94
N GLU A 38 -16.18 -15.45 -17.81
CA GLU A 38 -15.86 -14.75 -16.56
C GLU A 38 -14.63 -13.85 -16.73
N VAL A 39 -13.56 -14.37 -17.35
CA VAL A 39 -12.34 -13.59 -17.66
C VAL A 39 -12.67 -12.40 -18.55
N LYS A 40 -13.46 -12.62 -19.62
CA LYS A 40 -13.91 -11.53 -20.50
C LYS A 40 -14.71 -10.49 -19.71
N GLN A 41 -15.67 -10.91 -18.91
CA GLN A 41 -16.51 -10.01 -18.11
C GLN A 41 -15.68 -9.19 -17.12
N CYS A 42 -14.67 -9.79 -16.51
CA CYS A 42 -13.73 -9.12 -15.63
C CYS A 42 -12.90 -8.05 -16.37
N ILE A 43 -12.32 -8.41 -17.53
CA ILE A 43 -11.47 -7.51 -18.33
C ILE A 43 -12.26 -6.32 -18.89
N VAL A 44 -13.53 -6.50 -19.25
CA VAL A 44 -14.34 -5.39 -19.80
C VAL A 44 -15.02 -4.54 -18.73
N ASN A 45 -14.94 -4.92 -17.45
CA ASN A 45 -15.61 -4.22 -16.37
C ASN A 45 -14.75 -3.08 -15.82
N ASP A 46 -15.12 -1.84 -16.14
CA ASP A 46 -14.44 -0.65 -15.64
C ASP A 46 -14.40 -0.58 -14.11
N MET A 47 -15.49 -0.96 -13.43
CA MET A 47 -15.54 -0.94 -11.96
C MET A 47 -14.51 -1.89 -11.33
N TRP A 48 -14.21 -3.02 -11.99
CA TRP A 48 -13.18 -3.95 -11.53
C TRP A 48 -11.79 -3.32 -11.64
N TRP A 49 -11.54 -2.60 -12.73
CA TRP A 49 -10.29 -1.87 -12.94
C TRP A 49 -10.13 -0.68 -11.98
N ASP A 50 -11.21 0.04 -11.68
CA ASP A 50 -11.21 1.12 -10.68
C ASP A 50 -10.88 0.57 -9.29
N SER A 51 -11.38 -0.64 -8.97
CA SER A 51 -11.04 -1.35 -7.73
C SER A 51 -9.55 -1.72 -7.68
N LEU A 52 -8.99 -2.17 -8.81
CA LEU A 52 -7.55 -2.45 -8.92
C LEU A 52 -6.71 -1.18 -8.78
N ASP A 53 -7.14 -0.07 -9.38
CA ASP A 53 -6.46 1.22 -9.24
C ASP A 53 -6.50 1.73 -7.81
N TYR A 54 -7.64 1.59 -7.13
CA TYR A 54 -7.74 1.90 -5.72
C TYR A 54 -6.77 1.06 -4.88
N LEU A 55 -6.74 -0.27 -5.11
CA LEU A 55 -5.78 -1.16 -4.46
C LEU A 55 -4.34 -0.69 -4.65
N LEU A 56 -3.97 -0.35 -5.89
CA LEU A 56 -2.63 0.13 -6.20
C LEU A 56 -2.32 1.46 -5.50
N LYS A 57 -3.28 2.40 -5.49
CA LYS A 57 -3.08 3.71 -4.86
C LYS A 57 -2.76 3.60 -3.39
N PHE A 58 -3.58 2.91 -2.58
CA PHE A 58 -3.34 2.87 -1.14
C PHE A 58 -2.17 1.92 -0.76
N THR A 59 -1.83 0.94 -1.61
CA THR A 59 -0.66 0.07 -1.34
C THR A 59 0.67 0.68 -1.75
N GLU A 60 0.70 1.68 -2.64
CA GLU A 60 1.94 2.33 -3.09
C GLU A 60 2.76 2.93 -1.93
N PRO A 61 2.20 3.73 -0.99
CA PRO A 61 2.98 4.23 0.15
C PRO A 61 3.63 3.12 0.98
N ILE A 62 2.93 1.99 1.17
CA ILE A 62 3.42 0.82 1.91
C ILE A 62 4.62 0.22 1.18
N ILE A 63 4.48 -0.01 -0.14
CA ILE A 63 5.53 -0.60 -0.97
C ILE A 63 6.76 0.33 -1.02
N VAL A 64 6.56 1.63 -1.17
CA VAL A 64 7.65 2.62 -1.19
C VAL A 64 8.41 2.62 0.14
N MET A 65 7.70 2.64 1.26
CA MET A 65 8.31 2.60 2.59
C MET A 65 9.13 1.34 2.80
N VAL A 66 8.57 0.16 2.48
CA VAL A 66 9.27 -1.13 2.60
C VAL A 66 10.51 -1.16 1.71
N ARG A 67 10.42 -0.68 0.46
CA ARG A 67 11.58 -0.60 -0.44
C ARG A 67 12.68 0.27 0.14
N LEU A 68 12.34 1.46 0.64
CA LEU A 68 13.33 2.36 1.22
C LEU A 68 14.00 1.75 2.46
N ALA A 69 13.25 1.02 3.28
CA ALA A 69 13.78 0.32 4.45
C ALA A 69 14.69 -0.87 4.09
N ASP A 70 14.54 -1.42 2.88
CA ASP A 70 15.31 -2.58 2.37
C ASP A 70 16.56 -2.15 1.55
N ILE A 71 16.80 -0.85 1.39
CA ILE A 71 18.03 -0.36 0.77
C ILE A 71 19.18 -0.49 1.78
N ASP A 72 20.36 -0.89 1.31
CA ASP A 72 21.63 -0.87 2.06
C ASP A 72 22.14 0.56 2.35
N CYS A 73 21.28 1.39 2.95
CA CYS A 73 21.53 2.78 3.31
C CYS A 73 21.25 3.00 4.80
N LEU A 74 21.83 4.06 5.37
CA LEU A 74 21.66 4.44 6.78
C LEU A 74 20.28 5.08 7.06
N VAL A 75 19.20 4.35 6.81
CA VAL A 75 17.81 4.81 6.97
C VAL A 75 17.20 4.48 8.32
N LEU A 76 17.92 3.77 9.18
CA LEU A 76 17.44 3.27 10.48
C LEU A 76 16.78 4.37 11.34
N HIS A 77 17.39 5.56 11.37
CA HIS A 77 16.91 6.71 12.13
C HIS A 77 15.62 7.34 11.56
N LEU A 78 15.30 7.06 10.29
CA LEU A 78 14.12 7.58 9.58
C LEU A 78 12.92 6.65 9.66
N ILE A 79 13.11 5.40 10.09
CA ILE A 79 12.09 4.35 10.03
C ILE A 79 10.77 4.81 10.67
N TYR A 80 10.79 5.40 11.87
CA TYR A 80 9.58 5.92 12.52
C TYR A 80 8.84 6.95 11.67
N ASN A 81 9.56 7.98 11.22
CA ASN A 81 8.98 9.04 10.39
C ASN A 81 8.41 8.49 9.07
N MET A 82 9.10 7.51 8.47
CA MET A 82 8.64 6.84 7.25
C MET A 82 7.37 6.02 7.49
N TRP A 83 7.25 5.34 8.64
CA TRP A 83 6.03 4.63 9.04
C TRP A 83 4.86 5.59 9.25
N ASP A 84 5.06 6.67 10.00
CA ASP A 84 4.02 7.67 10.28
C ASP A 84 3.53 8.31 8.96
N THR A 85 4.46 8.77 8.12
CA THR A 85 4.14 9.36 6.81
C THR A 85 3.42 8.36 5.91
N MET A 86 3.82 7.09 5.93
CA MET A 86 3.17 6.03 5.15
C MET A 86 1.72 5.83 5.63
N ILE A 87 1.48 5.72 6.93
CA ILE A 87 0.14 5.54 7.52
C ILE A 87 -0.75 6.73 7.18
N GLU A 88 -0.25 7.96 7.31
CA GLU A 88 -0.99 9.16 6.93
C GLU A 88 -1.40 9.17 5.45
N ASN A 89 -0.48 8.80 4.56
CA ASN A 89 -0.76 8.75 3.12
C ASN A 89 -1.78 7.66 2.78
N VAL A 90 -1.67 6.48 3.40
CA VAL A 90 -2.67 5.41 3.27
C VAL A 90 -4.03 5.90 3.75
N LYS A 91 -4.09 6.56 4.91
CA LYS A 91 -5.32 7.14 5.46
C LYS A 91 -5.97 8.11 4.48
N LYS A 92 -5.20 9.08 3.98
CA LYS A 92 -5.70 10.09 3.02
C LYS A 92 -6.32 9.46 1.78
N ILE A 93 -5.66 8.47 1.19
CA ILE A 93 -6.15 7.79 -0.02
C ILE A 93 -7.44 7.00 0.25
N ILE A 94 -7.52 6.29 1.38
CA ILE A 94 -8.72 5.54 1.76
C ILE A 94 -9.90 6.47 2.02
N PHE A 95 -9.68 7.55 2.77
CA PHE A 95 -10.72 8.52 3.11
C PHE A 95 -11.23 9.26 1.87
N GLU A 96 -10.33 9.64 0.95
CA GLU A 96 -10.71 10.23 -0.34
C GLU A 96 -11.61 9.26 -1.15
N HIS A 97 -11.26 7.96 -1.18
CA HIS A 97 -12.05 6.96 -1.87
C HIS A 97 -13.42 6.73 -1.23
N GLU A 98 -13.50 6.74 0.10
CA GLU A 98 -14.74 6.62 0.87
C GLU A 98 -15.57 7.91 0.92
N ARG A 99 -15.02 9.02 0.40
CA ARG A 99 -15.60 10.38 0.49
C ARG A 99 -15.85 10.84 1.93
N LYS A 100 -14.85 10.59 2.78
CA LYS A 100 -14.85 10.92 4.20
C LYS A 100 -13.83 12.00 4.52
N ASP A 101 -14.10 12.82 5.53
CA ASP A 101 -13.16 13.78 6.07
C ASP A 101 -12.14 13.09 7.00
N VAL A 102 -10.86 13.33 6.76
CA VAL A 102 -9.73 12.68 7.47
C VAL A 102 -9.73 12.96 8.98
N ASN A 103 -10.29 14.08 9.40
CA ASN A 103 -10.28 14.56 10.79
C ASN A 103 -11.58 14.30 11.54
N LEU A 104 -12.71 14.22 10.83
CA LEU A 104 -14.03 14.12 11.45
C LEU A 104 -14.63 12.72 11.39
N ASP A 105 -14.33 11.97 10.33
CA ASP A 105 -14.97 10.69 10.08
C ASP A 105 -14.11 9.51 10.52
N GLU A 106 -14.78 8.38 10.77
CA GLU A 106 -14.15 7.09 11.02
C GLU A 106 -14.29 6.16 9.81
N SER A 107 -13.33 5.26 9.62
CA SER A 107 -13.33 4.28 8.53
C SER A 107 -12.94 2.90 9.07
N ASP A 108 -13.91 1.97 9.07
CA ASP A 108 -13.70 0.57 9.45
C ASP A 108 -12.63 -0.09 8.58
N PHE A 109 -12.60 0.25 7.28
CA PHE A 109 -11.60 -0.29 6.36
C PHE A 109 -10.20 0.23 6.70
N PHE A 110 -10.05 1.54 6.93
CA PHE A 110 -8.77 2.09 7.38
C PHE A 110 -8.36 1.47 8.72
N GLN A 111 -9.28 1.29 9.67
CA GLN A 111 -8.98 0.69 10.96
C GLN A 111 -8.45 -0.75 10.81
N ALA A 112 -9.06 -1.55 9.93
CA ALA A 112 -8.57 -2.89 9.63
C ALA A 112 -7.15 -2.87 9.03
N ILE A 113 -6.88 -1.95 8.09
CA ILE A 113 -5.55 -1.77 7.51
C ILE A 113 -4.54 -1.32 8.58
N HIS A 114 -4.90 -0.34 9.42
CA HIS A 114 -4.07 0.18 10.50
C HIS A 114 -3.68 -0.93 11.47
N GLN A 115 -4.61 -1.80 11.87
CA GLN A 115 -4.32 -2.93 12.74
C GLN A 115 -3.28 -3.89 12.14
N ILE A 116 -3.34 -4.14 10.82
CA ILE A 116 -2.36 -4.96 10.12
C ILE A 116 -0.98 -4.28 10.12
N LEU A 117 -0.95 -2.98 9.84
CA LEU A 117 0.28 -2.17 9.84
C LEU A 117 0.92 -2.12 11.23
N ASP A 118 0.13 -1.88 12.28
CA ASP A 118 0.57 -1.89 13.67
C ASP A 118 1.11 -3.26 14.10
N SER A 119 0.40 -4.34 13.75
CA SER A 119 0.84 -5.70 14.05
C SER A 119 2.19 -6.01 13.40
N ARG A 120 2.41 -5.51 12.18
CA ARG A 120 3.69 -5.63 11.48
C ARG A 120 4.77 -4.77 12.13
N TRP A 121 4.44 -3.54 12.52
CA TRP A 121 5.36 -2.61 13.19
C TRP A 121 5.83 -3.15 14.55
N ASN A 122 4.92 -3.66 15.37
CA ASN A 122 5.24 -4.20 16.70
C ASN A 122 6.27 -5.34 16.66
N LYS A 123 6.37 -6.08 15.55
CA LYS A 123 7.39 -7.12 15.35
C LYS A 123 8.75 -6.56 14.93
N SER A 124 8.78 -5.34 14.40
CA SER A 124 9.98 -4.68 13.84
C SER A 124 10.49 -3.56 14.75
N ASN A 125 9.69 -3.14 15.75
CA ASN A 125 10.05 -2.14 16.74
C ASN A 125 11.07 -2.73 17.73
N THR A 126 12.33 -2.31 17.61
CA THR A 126 13.43 -2.78 18.47
C THR A 126 14.03 -1.60 19.22
N PRO A 127 14.66 -1.81 20.40
CA PRO A 127 15.36 -0.75 21.11
C PRO A 127 16.38 -0.01 20.25
N LEU A 128 16.97 -0.69 19.25
CA LEU A 128 17.89 -0.08 18.30
C LEU A 128 17.20 0.95 17.40
N HIS A 129 15.99 0.66 16.92
CA HIS A 129 15.18 1.64 16.17
C HIS A 129 14.84 2.86 17.04
N CYS A 130 14.42 2.63 18.30
CA CYS A 130 14.13 3.71 19.24
C CYS A 130 15.36 4.60 19.45
N LEU A 131 16.51 3.99 19.74
CA LEU A 131 17.76 4.72 19.98
C LEU A 131 18.18 5.53 18.75
N ALA A 132 18.14 4.92 17.57
CA ALA A 132 18.49 5.61 16.32
C ALA A 132 17.58 6.83 16.07
N HIS A 133 16.29 6.71 16.39
CA HIS A 133 15.34 7.81 16.26
C HIS A 133 15.58 8.92 17.30
N SER A 134 15.76 8.57 18.58
CA SER A 134 16.07 9.53 19.64
C SER A 134 17.39 10.28 19.41
N LEU A 135 18.33 9.68 18.68
CA LEU A 135 19.61 10.27 18.30
C LEU A 135 19.56 11.01 16.95
N VAL A 136 18.39 11.40 16.45
CA VAL A 136 18.30 12.38 15.36
C VAL A 136 18.45 13.79 15.93
N PRO A 137 19.37 14.65 15.43
CA PRO A 137 19.63 16.00 15.95
C PRO A 137 18.41 16.92 16.06
N ARG A 138 17.34 16.59 15.34
CA ARG A 138 16.06 17.30 15.42
C ARG A 138 15.35 17.13 16.78
N TYR A 139 15.61 16.04 17.49
CA TYR A 139 14.87 15.65 18.70
C TYR A 139 15.66 15.82 20.00
N TYR A 140 16.90 16.31 19.95
CA TYR A 140 17.69 16.60 21.14
C TYR A 140 18.51 17.88 20.98
N CYS A 141 18.95 18.45 22.10
CA CYS A 141 19.90 19.57 22.14
C CYS A 141 21.26 19.13 22.70
N ASP A 142 22.30 19.91 22.47
CA ASP A 142 23.65 19.62 22.97
C ASP A 142 23.69 19.50 24.50
N ASP A 143 22.90 20.31 25.22
CA ASP A 143 22.75 20.23 26.67
C ASP A 143 22.23 18.86 27.15
N TRP A 144 21.33 18.23 26.38
CA TRP A 144 20.79 16.91 26.71
C TRP A 144 21.87 15.81 26.57
N ILE A 145 22.69 15.87 25.51
CA ILE A 145 23.82 14.95 25.30
C ILE A 145 24.84 15.10 26.42
N GLN A 146 25.19 16.34 26.78
CA GLN A 146 26.23 16.65 27.77
C GLN A 146 25.82 16.32 29.22
N GLY A 147 24.58 15.89 29.46
CA GLY A 147 24.12 15.51 30.80
C GLY A 147 23.57 16.67 31.62
N GLY A 148 23.09 17.72 30.96
CA GLY A 148 22.45 18.87 31.60
C GLY A 148 21.24 18.48 32.45
N SER A 149 20.91 19.34 33.41
CA SER A 149 19.89 19.13 34.45
C SER A 149 18.46 18.88 33.94
N ASN A 150 18.20 19.06 32.64
CA ASN A 150 16.88 18.93 32.02
C ASN A 150 16.64 17.55 31.39
N ARG A 151 17.39 16.51 31.78
CA ARG A 151 17.06 15.12 31.39
C ARG A 151 15.76 14.69 32.08
N VAL A 152 14.65 14.83 31.38
CA VAL A 152 13.38 14.19 31.77
C VAL A 152 13.37 12.77 31.19
N PRO A 153 13.00 11.74 31.98
CA PRO A 153 12.90 10.35 31.51
C PRO A 153 11.89 10.16 30.39
#